data_AF-A0A8J3RQQ9-F1
#
_entry.id   AF-A0A8J3RQQ9-F1
#
_cell.length_a   1.000
_cell.length_b   1.000
_cell.length_c   1.000
_cell.angle_alpha   90.00
_cell.angle_beta   90.00
_cell.angle_gamma   90.00
#
_symmetry.space_group_name_H-M   'P 1'
#
loop_
_entity.id
_entity.type
_entity.pdbx_description
1 polymer ?
#
loop_
_entity_poly.entity_id
_entity_poly.type
_entity_poly.pdbx_seq_one_letter_code
_entity_poly.pdbx_strand_id
1 'polypeptide(L)'
;MFVAAGVYNIAWGSYAAVDPQWLFRFAGMTPQNHPQIFMTLGMVLGLYGVLYLDVALRPAHGFLVAAVGLAGKILGPLGWLWLVTTGRWPASTGILVITNDLVWWLPFAVYLRDSWPHWRRDREQGRLADSAG
;
A
#
# COMPACT_ATOMS: atom_id res chain seq x y z
N MET A 1 0.12 11.15 10.04
CA MET A 1 0.42 9.75 9.69
C MET A 1 0.09 9.44 8.22
N PHE A 2 -1.17 9.53 7.80
CA PHE A 2 -1.56 9.28 6.41
C PHE A 2 -1.00 10.28 5.40
N VAL A 3 -0.74 11.53 5.78
CA VAL A 3 0.00 12.48 4.93
C VAL A 3 1.40 11.96 4.59
N ALA A 4 2.13 11.48 5.60
CA ALA A 4 3.46 10.91 5.39
C ALA A 4 3.39 9.63 4.55
N ALA A 5 2.40 8.77 4.79
CA ALA A 5 2.16 7.58 3.96
C ALA A 5 1.85 7.97 2.51
N GLY A 6 1.00 8.97 2.29
CA GLY A 6 0.61 9.45 0.97
C GLY A 6 1.77 10.02 0.20
N VAL A 7 2.50 10.97 0.80
CA VAL A 7 3.70 11.58 0.19
C VAL A 7 4.76 10.52 -0.10
N TYR A 8 4.99 9.58 0.82
CA TYR A 8 5.94 8.49 0.61
C TYR A 8 5.54 7.59 -0.57
N ASN A 9 4.27 7.15 -0.64
CA ASN A 9 3.81 6.28 -1.73
C ASN A 9 3.83 7.00 -3.07
N ILE A 10 3.49 8.30 -3.11
CA ILE A 10 3.60 9.12 -4.33
C ILE A 10 5.07 9.22 -4.76
N ALA A 11 5.98 9.62 -3.87
CA ALA A 11 7.39 9.77 -4.20
C ALA A 11 8.00 8.42 -4.66
N TRP A 12 7.69 7.34 -3.95
CA TRP A 12 8.17 6.01 -4.30
C TRP A 12 7.59 5.52 -5.63
N GLY A 13 6.28 5.74 -5.86
CA GLY A 13 5.60 5.38 -7.10
C GLY A 13 6.14 6.16 -8.30
N SER A 14 6.39 7.47 -8.14
CA SER A 14 7.04 8.30 -9.15
C SER A 14 8.46 7.85 -9.43
N TYR A 15 9.24 7.51 -8.40
CA TYR A 15 10.61 7.00 -8.58
C TYR A 15 10.63 5.65 -9.32
N ALA A 16 9.75 4.72 -8.94
CA ALA A 16 9.60 3.43 -9.62
C ALA A 16 9.08 3.59 -11.07
N ALA A 17 8.35 4.67 -11.38
CA ALA A 17 7.91 4.97 -12.73
C ALA A 17 9.02 5.56 -13.61
N VAL A 18 9.88 6.41 -13.05
CA VAL A 18 11.01 7.02 -13.78
C VAL A 18 12.14 6.02 -14.01
N ASP A 19 12.44 5.18 -13.01
CA ASP A 19 13.54 4.22 -13.08
C ASP A 19 13.07 2.81 -12.68
N PRO A 20 12.30 2.13 -13.53
CA PRO A 20 11.70 0.84 -13.17
C PRO A 20 12.71 -0.31 -12.98
N GLN A 21 13.98 -0.10 -13.33
CA GLN A 21 15.05 -1.09 -13.20
C GLN A 21 15.90 -0.87 -11.94
N TRP A 22 15.68 0.19 -11.17
CA TRP A 22 16.52 0.56 -10.03
C TRP A 22 16.70 -0.58 -9.03
N LEU A 23 15.60 -1.28 -8.73
CA LEU A 23 15.58 -2.38 -7.78
C LEU A 23 16.46 -3.54 -8.25
N PHE A 24 16.36 -3.90 -9.53
CA PHE A 24 17.13 -4.99 -10.11
C PHE A 24 18.63 -4.66 -10.07
N ARG A 25 19.01 -3.41 -10.35
CA ARG A 25 20.41 -2.96 -10.23
C ARG A 25 20.89 -2.96 -8.77
N PHE A 26 20.07 -2.47 -7.85
CA PHE A 26 20.39 -2.46 -6.42
C PHE A 26 20.56 -3.89 -5.87
N ALA A 27 19.68 -4.80 -6.28
CA ALA A 27 19.69 -6.19 -5.85
C ALA A 27 20.72 -7.07 -6.58
N GLY A 28 21.45 -6.54 -7.55
CA GLY A 28 22.39 -7.30 -8.39
C GLY A 28 21.71 -8.35 -9.28
N MET A 29 20.43 -8.16 -9.60
CA MET A 29 19.64 -9.04 -10.44
C MET A 29 19.83 -8.69 -11.92
N THR A 30 19.59 -9.68 -12.80
CA THR A 30 19.50 -9.41 -14.23
C THR A 30 18.35 -8.42 -14.51
N PRO A 31 18.58 -7.39 -15.34
CA PRO A 31 17.53 -6.46 -15.73
C PRO A 31 16.32 -7.21 -16.29
N GLN A 32 15.11 -6.77 -15.93
CA GLN A 32 13.91 -7.41 -16.48
C GLN A 32 13.71 -7.05 -17.95
N ASN A 33 13.23 -8.04 -18.71
CA ASN A 33 12.85 -7.84 -20.12
C ASN A 33 11.63 -6.92 -20.26
N HIS A 34 10.78 -6.85 -19.23
CA HIS A 34 9.54 -6.07 -19.22
C HIS A 34 9.46 -5.13 -17.99
N PRO A 35 10.32 -4.09 -17.91
CA PRO A 35 10.32 -3.15 -16.78
C PRO A 35 9.01 -2.36 -16.64
N GLN A 36 8.21 -2.28 -17.70
CA GLN A 36 6.92 -1.60 -17.72
C GLN A 36 5.95 -2.18 -16.68
N ILE A 37 6.10 -3.46 -16.31
CA ILE A 37 5.29 -4.08 -15.25
C ILE A 37 5.59 -3.41 -13.91
N PHE A 38 6.87 -3.23 -13.58
CA PHE A 38 7.29 -2.56 -12.35
C PHE A 38 6.94 -1.07 -12.37
N MET A 39 7.08 -0.41 -13.53
CA MET A 39 6.62 0.96 -13.75
C MET A 39 5.12 1.10 -13.45
N THR A 40 4.30 0.20 -13.97
CA THR A 40 2.84 0.20 -13.79
C THR A 40 2.47 -0.02 -12.33
N LEU A 41 3.13 -0.96 -11.65
CA LEU A 41 2.97 -1.15 -10.21
C LEU A 41 3.35 0.11 -9.43
N GLY A 42 4.45 0.78 -9.79
CA GLY A 42 4.86 2.06 -9.23
C GLY A 42 3.77 3.13 -9.35
N MET A 43 3.20 3.30 -10.55
CA MET A 43 2.11 4.26 -10.78
C MET A 43 0.86 3.94 -9.94
N VAL A 44 0.44 2.68 -9.88
CA VAL A 44 -0.71 2.25 -9.07
C VAL A 44 -0.46 2.52 -7.58
N LEU A 45 0.72 2.17 -7.07
CA LEU A 45 1.09 2.45 -5.68
C LEU A 45 1.16 3.95 -5.39
N GLY A 46 1.62 4.75 -6.36
CA GLY A 46 1.58 6.21 -6.29
C GLY A 46 0.14 6.75 -6.13
N LEU A 47 -0.81 6.21 -6.88
CA LEU A 47 -2.23 6.58 -6.75
C LEU A 47 -2.83 6.17 -5.40
N TYR A 48 -2.43 5.04 -4.83
CA TYR A 48 -2.79 4.70 -3.44
C TYR A 48 -2.31 5.77 -2.46
N GLY A 49 -1.17 6.41 -2.74
CA GLY A 49 -0.71 7.55 -1.96
C GLY A 49 -1.70 8.73 -1.96
N VAL A 50 -2.35 9.01 -3.09
CA VAL A 50 -3.41 10.04 -3.18
C VAL A 50 -4.64 9.64 -2.34
N LEU A 51 -5.02 8.37 -2.37
CA LEU A 51 -6.11 7.86 -1.51
C LEU A 51 -5.78 8.03 -0.03
N TYR A 52 -4.52 7.81 0.38
CA TYR A 52 -4.10 8.07 1.75
C TYR A 52 -4.14 9.54 2.12
N LEU A 53 -3.85 10.46 1.21
CA LEU A 53 -4.03 11.89 1.45
C LEU A 53 -5.51 12.25 1.64
N ASP A 54 -6.42 11.65 0.87
CA ASP A 54 -7.87 11.84 1.06
C ASP A 54 -8.33 11.32 2.44
N VAL A 55 -7.85 10.15 2.86
CA VAL A 55 -8.09 9.62 4.21
C VAL A 55 -7.57 10.57 5.29
N ALA A 56 -6.43 11.24 5.06
CA ALA A 56 -5.90 12.22 5.99
C ALA A 56 -6.79 13.46 6.12
N LEU A 57 -7.46 13.86 5.04
CA LEU A 57 -8.38 15.00 5.00
C LEU A 57 -9.76 14.64 5.58
N ARG A 58 -10.20 13.38 5.44
CA ARG A 58 -11.51 12.90 5.90
C ARG A 58 -11.38 11.60 6.70
N PRO A 59 -10.85 11.66 7.94
CA PRO A 59 -10.52 10.46 8.73
C PRO A 59 -11.72 9.57 9.05
N ALA A 60 -12.94 10.12 9.11
CA ALA A 60 -14.14 9.36 9.46
C ALA A 60 -14.56 8.32 8.40
N HIS A 61 -14.19 8.52 7.13
CA HIS A 61 -14.69 7.69 6.01
C HIS A 61 -13.60 6.82 5.36
N GLY A 62 -12.37 6.89 5.85
CA GLY A 62 -11.21 6.22 5.24
C GLY A 62 -11.04 4.74 5.57
N PHE A 63 -11.97 4.13 6.31
CA PHE A 63 -11.83 2.76 6.80
C PHE A 63 -11.53 1.74 5.67
N LEU A 64 -12.33 1.74 4.61
CA LEU A 64 -12.18 0.76 3.52
C LEU A 64 -10.84 0.95 2.77
N VAL A 65 -10.45 2.21 2.54
CA VAL A 65 -9.18 2.55 1.89
C VAL A 65 -8.01 2.07 2.75
N ALA A 66 -8.05 2.30 4.06
CA ALA A 66 -7.02 1.82 4.98
C ALA A 66 -7.02 0.28 5.07
N ALA A 67 -8.18 -0.38 5.00
CA ALA A 67 -8.28 -1.84 5.06
C ALA A 67 -7.63 -2.48 3.83
N VAL A 68 -7.94 -1.95 2.64
CA VAL A 68 -7.31 -2.36 1.38
C VAL A 68 -5.81 -2.07 1.39
N GLY A 69 -5.41 -0.89 1.90
CA GLY A 69 -4.00 -0.54 2.05
C GLY A 69 -3.23 -1.50 2.96
N LEU A 70 -3.78 -1.85 4.13
CA LEU A 70 -3.16 -2.82 5.03
C LEU A 70 -3.11 -4.22 4.42
N ALA A 71 -4.19 -4.65 3.75
CA ALA A 71 -4.21 -5.95 3.06
C ALA A 71 -3.12 -6.05 1.99
N GLY A 72 -2.97 -5.02 1.14
CA GLY A 72 -1.90 -4.95 0.16
C GLY A 72 -0.52 -5.04 0.80
N LYS A 73 -0.34 -4.37 1.95
CA LYS A 73 0.91 -4.40 2.71
C LYS A 73 1.19 -5.73 3.41
N ILE A 74 0.19 -6.58 3.61
CA ILE A 74 0.39 -7.95 4.12
C ILE A 74 0.75 -8.90 2.97
N LEU A 75 0.09 -8.73 1.82
CA LEU A 75 0.31 -9.57 0.65
C LEU A 75 1.70 -9.33 0.02
N GLY A 76 2.23 -8.11 0.04
CA GLY A 76 3.57 -7.78 -0.45
C GLY A 76 4.69 -8.63 0.20
N PRO A 77 4.85 -8.59 1.54
CA PRO A 77 5.81 -9.40 2.27
C PRO A 77 5.63 -10.91 2.09
N LEU A 78 4.37 -11.39 1.99
CA LEU A 78 4.09 -12.80 1.73
C LEU A 78 4.57 -13.24 0.34
N GLY A 79 4.30 -12.43 -0.69
CA GLY A 79 4.78 -12.68 -2.05
C GLY A 79 6.31 -12.62 -2.14
N TRP A 80 6.93 -11.66 -1.45
CA TRP A 80 8.40 -11.58 -1.36
C TRP A 80 9.01 -12.78 -0.64
N LEU A 81 8.43 -13.20 0.49
CA LEU A 81 8.92 -14.34 1.26
C LEU A 81 8.95 -15.60 0.40
N TRP A 82 7.89 -15.83 -0.39
CA TRP A 82 7.83 -16.91 -1.36
C TRP A 82 8.93 -16.82 -2.43
N LEU A 83 9.20 -15.63 -2.96
CA LEU A 83 10.24 -15.44 -3.99
C LEU A 83 11.66 -15.66 -3.45
N VAL A 84 11.90 -15.29 -2.19
CA VAL A 84 13.20 -15.52 -1.53
C VAL A 84 13.38 -16.98 -1.16
N THR A 85 12.36 -17.64 -0.61
CA THR A 85 12.45 -19.07 -0.25
C THR A 85 12.55 -19.99 -1.47
N THR A 86 12.03 -19.56 -2.62
CA THR A 86 12.21 -20.26 -3.91
C THR A 86 13.51 -19.90 -4.64
N GLY A 87 14.36 -19.04 -4.05
CA GLY A 87 15.65 -18.65 -4.61
C GLY A 87 15.56 -17.79 -5.87
N ARG A 88 14.39 -17.24 -6.19
CA ARG A 88 14.18 -16.40 -7.38
C ARG A 88 14.66 -14.97 -7.16
N TRP A 89 14.56 -14.47 -5.93
CA TRP A 89 14.93 -13.12 -5.56
C TRP A 89 15.95 -13.15 -4.40
N PRO A 90 16.97 -12.29 -4.42
CA PRO A 90 17.93 -12.19 -3.33
C PRO A 90 17.30 -11.50 -2.11
N ALA A 91 17.71 -11.90 -0.91
CA ALA A 91 17.20 -11.34 0.35
C ALA A 91 17.45 -9.83 0.50
N SER A 92 18.41 -9.25 -0.24
CA SER A 92 18.67 -7.80 -0.30
C SER A 92 17.46 -6.98 -0.77
N THR A 93 16.57 -7.57 -1.57
CA THR A 93 15.30 -6.95 -1.99
C THR A 93 14.33 -6.73 -0.83
N GLY A 94 14.58 -7.34 0.34
CA GLY A 94 13.77 -7.16 1.55
C GLY A 94 13.70 -5.72 2.05
N ILE A 95 14.64 -4.86 1.65
CA ILE A 95 14.56 -3.42 1.96
C ILE A 95 13.29 -2.78 1.38
N LEU A 96 12.79 -3.26 0.25
CA LEU A 96 11.51 -2.81 -0.29
C LEU A 96 10.35 -3.18 0.61
N VAL A 97 10.33 -4.42 1.09
CA VAL A 97 9.27 -4.92 1.98
C VAL A 97 9.27 -4.15 3.29
N ILE A 98 10.45 -3.86 3.85
CA ILE A 98 10.56 -3.10 5.09
C ILE A 98 10.03 -1.67 4.89
N THR A 99 10.52 -0.98 3.86
CA THR A 99 10.23 0.44 3.63
C THR A 99 8.83 0.70 3.05
N ASN A 100 8.32 -0.21 2.21
CA ASN A 100 7.01 -0.07 1.58
C ASN A 100 5.89 -0.67 2.44
N ASP A 101 6.14 -1.74 3.19
CA ASP A 101 5.09 -2.49 3.88
C ASP A 101 5.20 -2.44 5.40
N LEU A 102 6.26 -3.01 5.98
CA LEU A 102 6.34 -3.27 7.42
C LEU A 102 6.27 -2.01 8.29
N VAL A 103 6.95 -0.93 7.87
CA VAL A 103 6.91 0.36 8.58
C VAL A 103 5.49 0.92 8.70
N TRP A 104 4.62 0.57 7.76
CA TRP A 104 3.27 1.12 7.67
C TRP A 104 2.20 0.22 8.29
N TRP A 105 2.51 -1.03 8.65
CA TRP A 105 1.54 -1.95 9.26
C TRP A 105 0.95 -1.40 10.56
N LEU A 106 1.82 -0.98 11.48
CA LEU A 106 1.42 -0.48 12.79
C LEU A 106 0.59 0.81 12.67
N PRO A 107 1.01 1.82 11.89
CA PRO A 107 0.19 2.97 11.52
C PRO A 107 -1.22 2.59 11.04
N PHE A 108 -1.32 1.73 10.02
CA PHE A 108 -2.60 1.36 9.41
C PHE A 108 -3.50 0.55 10.36
N ALA A 109 -2.92 -0.37 11.15
CA ALA A 109 -3.66 -1.17 12.12
C ALA A 109 -4.28 -0.32 13.23
N VAL A 110 -3.53 0.68 13.74
CA VAL A 110 -4.05 1.62 14.75
C VAL A 110 -5.22 2.42 14.17
N TYR A 111 -5.08 2.94 12.95
CA TYR A 111 -6.16 3.70 12.31
C TYR A 111 -7.41 2.84 12.04
N LEU A 112 -7.24 1.59 11.57
CA LEU A 112 -8.37 0.69 11.36
C LEU A 112 -9.14 0.41 12.65
N ARG A 113 -8.42 0.22 13.76
CA ARG A 113 -9.03 0.02 15.07
C ARG A 113 -9.83 1.25 15.52
N ASP A 114 -9.31 2.45 15.28
CA ASP A 114 -9.94 3.72 15.68
C ASP A 114 -11.14 4.10 14.80
N SER A 115 -11.05 3.83 13.49
CA SER A 115 -12.11 4.13 12.52
C SER A 115 -13.23 3.08 12.48
N TRP A 116 -13.03 1.87 13.02
CA TRP A 116 -14.02 0.79 13.05
C TRP A 116 -15.40 1.18 13.65
N PRO A 117 -15.47 1.85 14.82
CA PRO A 117 -16.76 2.23 15.42
C PRO A 117 -17.52 3.29 14.61
N HIS A 118 -16.80 4.14 13.87
CA HIS A 118 -17.38 5.16 13.00
C HIS A 118 -17.99 4.50 11.76
N TRP A 119 -17.21 3.65 11.09
CA TRP A 119 -17.66 2.92 9.91
C TRP A 119 -18.89 2.03 10.17
N ARG A 120 -18.94 1.36 11.33
CA ARG A 120 -20.10 0.55 11.75
C ARG A 120 -21.38 1.39 11.87
N ARG A 121 -21.29 2.57 12.51
CA ARG A 121 -22.44 3.46 12.69
C ARG A 121 -22.98 3.98 11.36
N ASP A 122 -22.11 4.38 10.45
CA ASP A 122 -22.51 4.90 9.14
C ASP A 122 -23.23 3.84 8.30
N ARG A 123 -22.78 2.58 8.37
CA ARG A 123 -23.44 1.45 7.68
C ARG A 123 -24.82 1.14 8.27
N GLU A 124 -24.95 1.18 9.60
CA GLU A 124 -26.22 0.94 10.28
C GLU A 124 -27.24 2.03 9.96
N GLN A 125 -26.82 3.30 9.96
CA GLN A 125 -27.68 4.43 9.58
C GLN A 125 -28.12 4.37 8.11
N GLY A 126 -27.20 4.05 7.19
CA GLY A 126 -27.54 3.88 5.77
C GLY A 126 -28.55 2.76 5.54
N ARG A 127 -28.40 1.62 6.22
CA ARG A 127 -29.35 0.50 6.13
C ARG A 127 -30.76 0.87 6.62
N LEU A 128 -30.86 1.69 7.67
CA LEU A 128 -32.14 2.15 8.20
C LEU A 128 -32.82 3.15 7.25
N ALA A 129 -32.06 4.01 6.57
CA ALA A 129 -32.60 4.90 5.54
C ALA A 129 -33.14 4.13 4.32
N ASP A 130 -32.42 3.11 3.84
CA ASP A 130 -32.84 2.29 2.69
C ASP A 130 -34.07 1.41 2.97
N SER A 131 -34.37 1.12 4.24
CA SER A 131 -35.54 0.33 4.63
C SER A 131 -36.79 1.19 4.92
N ALA A 132 -36.65 2.51 4.90
CA ALA A 132 -37.73 3.47 5.14
C ALA A 132 -38.23 4.18 3.87
N GLY A 133 -37.60 3.94 2.71
CA GLY A 133 -38.03 4.43 1.39
C GLY A 133 -38.63 3.32 0.54
#